data_AF-A0A1Y3AFX8-F1
#
_entry.id   AF-A0A1Y3AFX8-F1
#
_cell.length_a   1.000
_cell.length_b   1.000
_cell.length_c   1.000
_cell.angle_alpha   90.00
_cell.angle_beta   90.00
_cell.angle_gamma   90.00
#
_symmetry.space_group_name_H-M   'P 1'
#
loop_
_entity.id
_entity.type
_entity.pdbx_description
1 polymer ?
#
loop_
_entity_poly.entity_id
_entity_poly.type
_entity_poly.pdbx_seq_one_letter_code
_entity_poly.pdbx_strand_id
1 'polypeptide(L)'
;MSGEPSPNEEAGGPNAALVVGVVFSTIVALTVIAYTVTVSAVNALAVDLLAYPIAGVAPFVVITGAILTIPIMIPTALVSMKRLG
;
A
#
# COMPACT_ATOMS: atom_id res chain seq x y z
N MET A 1 34.34 -22.17 38.24
CA MET A 1 33.30 -21.18 38.60
C MET A 1 32.30 -21.17 37.47
N SER A 2 31.03 -21.39 37.81
CA SER A 2 29.93 -21.79 36.95
C SER A 2 29.62 -20.76 35.86
N GLY A 3 29.23 -21.26 34.69
CA GLY A 3 28.56 -20.44 33.69
C GLY A 3 27.19 -20.02 34.21
N GLU A 4 26.95 -18.72 34.23
CA GLU A 4 25.64 -18.12 34.40
C GLU A 4 25.25 -17.55 33.03
N PRO A 5 24.25 -18.11 32.33
CA PRO A 5 23.61 -17.38 31.24
C PRO A 5 22.74 -16.30 31.88
N SER A 6 23.10 -15.03 31.66
CA SER A 6 22.26 -13.90 32.10
C SER A 6 20.83 -14.07 31.58
N PRO A 7 19.82 -14.08 32.46
CA PRO A 7 18.43 -14.17 32.05
C PRO A 7 17.99 -12.79 31.54
N ASN A 8 17.50 -12.76 30.31
CA ASN A 8 16.50 -11.81 29.83
C ASN A 8 16.83 -10.30 30.02
N GLU A 9 17.42 -9.70 28.98
CA GLU A 9 17.00 -8.37 28.55
C GLU A 9 16.59 -8.44 27.07
N GLU A 10 15.51 -9.19 26.81
CA GLU A 10 14.61 -8.95 25.68
C GLU A 10 13.92 -7.60 25.88
N ALA A 11 14.68 -6.51 25.81
CA ALA A 11 14.15 -5.16 25.84
C ALA A 11 13.56 -4.80 24.47
N GLY A 12 12.31 -5.19 24.25
CA GLY A 12 11.32 -4.38 23.54
C GLY A 12 11.69 -3.82 22.17
N GLY A 13 12.22 -4.64 21.27
CA GLY A 13 12.27 -4.27 19.85
C GLY A 13 10.86 -4.00 19.31
N PRO A 14 10.64 -3.02 18.40
CA PRO A 14 9.32 -2.74 17.85
C PRO A 14 8.67 -4.01 17.31
N ASN A 15 7.42 -4.29 17.72
CA ASN A 15 6.65 -5.43 17.24
C ASN A 15 6.61 -5.41 15.70
N ALA A 16 7.43 -6.23 15.04
CA ALA A 16 7.59 -6.17 13.58
C ALA A 16 6.26 -6.39 12.84
N ALA A 17 5.38 -7.23 13.40
CA ALA A 17 4.02 -7.43 12.88
C ALA A 17 3.17 -6.16 12.93
N LEU A 18 3.34 -5.36 13.99
CA LEU A 18 2.61 -4.10 14.20
C LEU A 18 3.12 -3.03 13.22
N VAL A 19 4.44 -2.89 13.09
CA VAL A 19 5.07 -1.95 12.12
C VAL A 19 4.63 -2.28 10.69
N VAL A 20 4.71 -3.54 10.30
CA VAL A 20 4.26 -4.01 8.98
C VAL A 20 2.78 -3.72 8.75
N GLY A 21 1.94 -4.01 9.75
CA GLY A 21 0.49 -3.76 9.66
C GLY A 21 0.18 -2.29 9.43
N VAL A 22 0.82 -1.39 10.18
CA VAL A 22 0.65 0.07 10.05
C VAL A 22 1.14 0.58 8.70
N VAL A 23 2.32 0.14 8.25
CA VAL A 23 2.86 0.56 6.95
C VAL A 23 1.95 0.08 5.81
N PHE A 24 1.52 -1.18 5.85
CA PHE A 24 0.60 -1.75 4.86
C PHE A 24 -0.73 -0.98 4.82
N SER A 25 -1.38 -0.76 5.97
CA SER A 25 -2.65 -0.03 6.02
C SER A 25 -2.50 1.41 5.51
N THR A 26 -1.39 2.06 5.85
CA THR A 26 -1.10 3.43 5.40
C THR A 26 -0.94 3.48 3.88
N ILE A 27 -0.19 2.54 3.31
CA ILE A 27 -0.01 2.44 1.85
C ILE A 27 -1.36 2.21 1.17
N VAL A 28 -2.15 1.23 1.63
CA VAL A 28 -3.48 0.95 1.05
C VAL A 28 -4.37 2.18 1.11
N ALA A 29 -4.41 2.89 2.25
CA ALA A 29 -5.19 4.11 2.40
C ALA A 29 -4.74 5.20 1.42
N LEU A 30 -3.43 5.45 1.32
CA LEU A 30 -2.87 6.42 0.37
C LEU A 30 -3.17 6.03 -1.09
N THR A 31 -3.11 4.74 -1.42
CA THR A 31 -3.46 4.23 -2.74
C THR A 31 -4.92 4.50 -3.09
N VAL A 32 -5.85 4.26 -2.16
CA VAL A 32 -7.28 4.52 -2.36
C VAL A 32 -7.54 6.01 -2.53
N ILE A 33 -6.89 6.86 -1.72
CA ILE A 33 -7.01 8.32 -1.83
C ILE A 33 -6.47 8.78 -3.19
N ALA A 34 -5.29 8.33 -3.58
CA ALA A 34 -4.68 8.68 -4.86
C ALA A 34 -5.59 8.29 -6.04
N TYR A 35 -6.12 7.05 -6.03
CA TYR A 35 -7.06 6.59 -7.06
C TYR A 35 -8.31 7.47 -7.12
N THR A 36 -8.92 7.75 -5.97
CA THR A 36 -10.15 8.54 -5.89
C THR A 36 -9.92 9.96 -6.40
N VAL A 37 -8.81 10.60 -6.03
CA VAL A 37 -8.42 11.93 -6.50
C VAL A 37 -8.21 11.91 -8.01
N THR A 38 -7.51 10.91 -8.56
CA THR A 38 -7.29 10.81 -10.00
C THR A 38 -8.59 10.63 -10.77
N VAL A 39 -9.48 9.72 -10.35
CA VAL A 39 -10.77 9.50 -11.01
C VAL A 39 -11.64 10.75 -10.96
N SER A 40 -11.68 11.43 -9.81
CA SER A 40 -12.45 12.67 -9.65
C SER A 40 -11.92 13.78 -10.56
N ALA A 41 -10.59 13.95 -10.62
CA ALA A 41 -9.96 14.91 -11.51
C ALA A 41 -10.22 14.59 -12.99
N VAL A 42 -10.13 13.30 -13.37
CA VAL A 42 -10.42 12.84 -14.72
C VAL A 42 -11.88 13.08 -15.08
N ASN A 43 -12.84 12.84 -14.18
CA ASN A 43 -14.24 13.14 -14.43
C ASN A 43 -14.44 14.65 -14.65
N ALA A 44 -13.94 15.47 -13.73
CA ALA A 44 -14.09 16.92 -13.80
C ALA A 44 -13.48 17.52 -15.08
N LEU A 45 -12.28 17.05 -15.48
CA LEU A 45 -11.56 17.62 -16.61
C LEU A 45 -12.00 17.01 -17.95
N ALA A 46 -12.06 15.68 -18.05
CA ALA A 46 -12.32 15.01 -19.31
C ALA A 46 -13.81 14.96 -19.64
N VAL A 47 -14.65 14.65 -18.67
CA VAL A 47 -16.08 14.42 -18.89
C VAL A 47 -16.85 15.74 -18.78
N ASP A 48 -16.68 16.45 -17.67
CA ASP A 48 -17.50 17.63 -17.39
C ASP A 48 -17.02 18.86 -18.18
N LEU A 49 -15.70 19.07 -18.28
CA LEU A 49 -15.13 20.25 -18.94
C LEU A 49 -14.87 20.05 -20.45
N LEU A 50 -14.36 18.87 -20.85
CA LEU A 50 -14.02 18.57 -22.26
C LEU A 50 -15.07 17.74 -23.00
N ALA A 51 -16.15 17.32 -22.33
CA ALA A 51 -17.24 16.53 -22.91
C ALA A 51 -16.78 15.22 -23.59
N TYR A 52 -15.68 14.62 -23.12
CA TYR A 52 -15.26 13.32 -23.60
C TYR A 52 -16.22 12.21 -23.13
N PRO A 53 -16.55 11.25 -24.01
CA PRO A 53 -17.43 10.15 -23.63
C PRO A 53 -16.76 9.28 -22.56
N ILE A 54 -17.52 8.90 -21.53
CA ILE A 54 -17.07 8.02 -20.43
C ILE A 54 -16.35 6.77 -20.97
N ALA A 55 -16.89 6.17 -22.03
CA ALA A 55 -16.32 4.97 -22.65
C ALA A 55 -14.89 5.17 -23.17
N GLY A 56 -14.53 6.38 -23.61
CA GLY A 56 -13.17 6.72 -24.05
C GLY A 56 -12.21 6.95 -22.88
N VAL A 57 -12.73 7.30 -21.71
CA VAL A 57 -11.92 7.65 -20.52
C VAL A 57 -11.73 6.44 -19.59
N ALA A 58 -12.67 5.49 -19.60
CA ALA A 58 -12.66 4.31 -18.75
C ALA A 58 -11.35 3.50 -18.76
N PRO A 59 -10.67 3.26 -19.92
CA PRO A 59 -9.42 2.52 -19.94
C PRO A 59 -8.30 3.18 -19.11
N PHE A 60 -8.22 4.51 -19.11
CA PHE A 60 -7.21 5.23 -18.33
C PHE A 60 -7.41 5.05 -16.83
N VAL A 61 -8.66 5.14 -16.38
CA VAL A 61 -9.03 4.90 -14.98
C VAL A 61 -8.68 3.47 -14.56
N VAL A 62 -8.94 2.48 -15.42
CA VAL A 62 -8.60 1.08 -15.16
C VAL A 62 -7.08 0.87 -15.07
N ILE A 63 -6.31 1.42 -16.00
CA ILE A 63 -4.85 1.31 -16.01
C ILE A 63 -4.24 2.00 -14.78
N THR A 64 -4.72 3.20 -14.41
CA THR A 64 -4.30 3.87 -13.18
C THR A 64 -4.57 3.02 -11.96
N GLY A 65 -5.76 2.42 -11.86
CA GLY A 65 -6.10 1.49 -10.78
C GLY A 65 -5.13 0.31 -10.71
N ALA A 66 -4.79 -0.29 -11.86
CA ALA A 66 -3.84 -1.39 -11.94
C ALA A 66 -2.42 -0.99 -11.49
N ILE A 67 -1.90 0.16 -11.94
CA ILE A 67 -0.56 0.66 -11.56
C ILE A 67 -0.48 0.91 -10.05
N LEU A 68 -1.56 1.44 -9.47
CA LEU A 68 -1.66 1.72 -8.05
C LEU A 68 -1.63 0.47 -7.15
N THR A 69 -1.75 -0.74 -7.70
CA THR A 69 -1.60 -1.99 -6.94
C THR A 69 -0.13 -2.34 -6.63
N ILE A 70 0.83 -1.83 -7.40
CA ILE A 70 2.27 -2.09 -7.22
C ILE A 70 2.75 -1.76 -5.79
N PRO A 71 2.47 -0.56 -5.23
CA PRO A 71 2.90 -0.23 -3.86
C PRO A 71 2.27 -1.14 -2.80
N ILE A 72 1.15 -1.82 -3.06
CA ILE A 72 0.54 -2.79 -2.15
C ILE A 72 1.21 -4.16 -2.28
N MET A 73 1.53 -4.56 -3.51
CA MET A 73 2.16 -5.86 -3.80
C MET A 73 3.55 -5.98 -3.19
N ILE A 74 4.34 -4.91 -3.18
CA ILE A 74 5.73 -4.93 -2.69
C ILE A 74 5.81 -5.26 -1.17
N PRO A 75 5.14 -4.53 -0.25
CA PRO A 75 5.12 -4.90 1.17
C PRO A 75 4.57 -6.30 1.39
N THR A 76 3.51 -6.67 0.68
CA THR A 76 2.88 -8.00 0.80
C THR A 76 3.87 -9.11 0.46
N ALA A 77 4.60 -8.96 -0.64
CA ALA A 77 5.63 -9.91 -1.07
C ALA A 77 6.80 -9.97 -0.08
N LEU A 78 7.31 -8.81 0.36
CA LEU A 78 8.42 -8.73 1.32
C LEU A 78 8.07 -9.38 2.67
N VAL A 79 6.86 -9.15 3.16
CA VAL A 79 6.37 -9.73 4.42
C VAL A 79 6.18 -11.24 4.29
N SER A 80 5.63 -11.69 3.16
CA SER A 80 5.42 -13.11 2.87
C SER A 80 6.75 -13.87 2.83
N MET A 81 7.77 -13.30 2.17
CA MET A 81 9.12 -13.90 2.13
C MET A 81 9.77 -13.97 3.51
N LYS A 82 9.65 -12.92 4.34
CA LYS A 82 10.19 -12.93 5.71
C LYS A 82 9.48 -13.92 6.65
N ARG A 83 8.26 -14.37 6.32
CA ARG A 83 7.55 -15.41 7.07
C ARG A 83 7.87 -16.83 6.60
N LEU A 84 8.47 -16.99 5.41
CA LEU A 84 8.83 -18.28 4.82
C LEU A 84 10.28 -18.71 5.09
N GLY A 85 11.16 -17.79 5.51
CA GLY A 85 12.56 -18.05 5.88
C GLY A 85 12.78 -17.89 7.37
#